data_AF-A0A958HT58-F1
#
_entry.id   AF-A0A958HT58-F1
#
_cell.length_a   1.000
_cell.length_b   1.000
_cell.length_c   1.000
_cell.angle_alpha   90.00
_cell.angle_beta   90.00
_cell.angle_gamma   90.00
#
_symmetry.space_group_name_H-M   'P 1'
#
loop_
_entity.id
_entity.type
_entity.pdbx_description
1 polymer ?
#
loop_
_entity_poly.entity_id
_entity_poly.type
_entity_poly.pdbx_seq_one_letter_code
_entity_poly.pdbx_strand_id
1 'polypeptide(L)'
;SQSNWSAMEDISDPDHDAHYATVAVTQASQVSVVWQQGTALIYRKRFTGGETWDPQVTLVRNDGGLGEPALAGEPTGEINLAWTGWTSVSERDLFLSQREPLLRPKVFMPGIVTGR
;
A
#
# COMPACT_ATOMS: atom_id res chain seq x y z
N SER A 1 21.19 -0.02 27.37
CA SER A 1 20.30 0.77 26.50
C SER A 1 19.45 -0.19 25.69
N GLN A 2 18.19 -0.40 26.09
CA GLN A 2 17.22 -1.05 25.21
C GLN A 2 16.73 0.00 24.22
N SER A 3 16.73 -0.35 22.94
CA SER A 3 16.26 0.55 21.90
C SER A 3 14.75 0.76 21.99
N ASN A 4 14.25 1.97 21.70
CA ASN A 4 12.83 2.29 21.60
C ASN A 4 12.13 1.64 20.37
N TRP A 5 12.61 0.48 19.92
CA TRP A 5 12.02 -0.30 18.83
C TRP A 5 11.09 -1.37 19.40
N SER A 6 9.98 -1.65 18.69
CA SER A 6 9.12 -2.78 19.01
C SER A 6 9.82 -4.12 18.74
N ALA A 7 9.21 -5.21 19.21
CA ALA A 7 9.63 -6.55 18.77
C ALA A 7 9.54 -6.68 17.23
N MET A 8 10.44 -7.48 16.66
CA MET A 8 10.41 -7.82 15.23
C MET A 8 9.22 -8.72 14.94
N GLU A 9 8.57 -8.50 13.80
CA GLU A 9 7.42 -9.26 13.33
C GLU A 9 7.63 -9.59 11.86
N ASP A 10 7.52 -10.88 11.50
CA ASP A 10 7.53 -11.32 10.11
C ASP A 10 6.10 -11.20 9.55
N ILE A 11 5.97 -10.44 8.47
CA ILE A 11 4.69 -10.13 7.83
C ILE A 11 4.56 -10.74 6.43
N SER A 12 5.59 -11.48 6.01
CA SER A 12 5.68 -12.14 4.70
C SER A 12 4.96 -13.49 4.70
N ASP A 13 4.87 -14.10 3.51
CA ASP A 13 4.47 -15.48 3.37
C ASP A 13 5.71 -16.37 3.58
N PRO A 14 5.70 -17.33 4.52
CA PRO A 14 6.89 -18.13 4.84
C PRO A 14 7.37 -19.02 3.68
N ASP A 15 6.51 -19.29 2.69
CA ASP A 15 6.84 -20.17 1.56
C ASP A 15 7.46 -19.41 0.37
N HIS A 16 7.64 -18.09 0.48
CA HIS A 16 8.11 -17.27 -0.63
C HIS A 16 9.11 -16.19 -0.20
N ASP A 17 10.12 -15.97 -1.03
CA ASP A 17 11.07 -14.88 -0.81
C ASP A 17 10.40 -13.49 -0.95
N ALA A 18 10.67 -12.62 0.01
CA ALA A 18 10.23 -11.23 0.03
C ALA A 18 11.41 -10.27 -0.23
N HIS A 19 11.28 -9.41 -1.24
CA HIS A 19 12.32 -8.47 -1.65
C HIS A 19 11.81 -7.05 -1.83
N TYR A 20 12.74 -6.08 -1.78
CA TYR A 20 12.49 -4.68 -2.12
C TYR A 20 11.28 -4.05 -1.40
N ALA A 21 11.14 -4.32 -0.10
CA ALA A 21 10.02 -3.80 0.68
C ALA A 21 10.06 -2.27 0.80
N THR A 22 8.88 -1.66 0.77
CA THR A 22 8.66 -0.22 0.97
C THR A 22 7.46 -0.01 1.90
N VAL A 23 7.48 1.09 2.67
CA VAL A 23 6.47 1.39 3.69
C VAL A 23 6.04 2.86 3.61
N ALA A 24 4.75 3.09 3.83
CA ALA A 24 4.19 4.43 3.97
C ALA A 24 3.18 4.48 5.12
N VAL A 25 2.99 5.66 5.68
CA VAL A 25 1.99 5.94 6.72
C VAL A 25 1.10 7.10 6.27
N THR A 26 -0.21 6.98 6.43
CA THR A 26 -1.18 8.07 6.17
C THR A 26 -1.70 8.67 7.49
N GLN A 27 -2.38 9.84 7.46
CA GLN A 27 -2.91 10.45 8.71
C GLN A 27 -3.94 9.59 9.43
N ALA A 28 -4.56 8.62 8.75
CA ALA A 28 -5.41 7.63 9.39
C ALA A 28 -4.63 6.65 10.29
N SER A 29 -3.35 6.92 10.57
CA SER A 29 -2.43 6.03 11.28
C SER A 29 -2.33 4.65 10.62
N GLN A 30 -2.61 4.57 9.32
CA GLN A 30 -2.52 3.33 8.57
C GLN A 30 -1.08 3.16 8.10
N VAL A 31 -0.45 2.07 8.54
CA VAL A 31 0.82 1.59 8.03
C VAL A 31 0.53 0.67 6.87
N SER A 32 1.15 0.96 5.73
CA SER A 32 0.98 0.24 4.47
C SER A 32 2.34 -0.22 3.98
N VAL A 33 2.48 -1.51 3.70
CA VAL A 33 3.73 -2.13 3.25
C VAL A 33 3.48 -2.81 1.91
N VAL A 34 4.40 -2.59 0.97
CA VAL A 34 4.44 -3.30 -0.31
C VAL A 34 5.81 -3.96 -0.46
N TRP A 35 5.85 -5.18 -0.97
CA TRP A 35 7.09 -5.87 -1.32
C TRP A 35 6.89 -6.70 -2.58
N GLN A 36 8.00 -7.11 -3.18
CA GLN A 36 8.01 -8.06 -4.27
C GLN A 36 8.08 -9.49 -3.74
N GLN A 37 7.24 -10.36 -4.30
CA GLN A 37 7.22 -11.81 -4.05
C GLN A 37 7.17 -12.54 -5.40
N GLY A 38 8.32 -13.05 -5.83
CA GLY A 38 8.49 -13.61 -7.19
C GLY A 38 8.13 -12.56 -8.27
N THR A 39 7.10 -12.86 -9.06
CA THR A 39 6.57 -12.01 -10.14
C THR A 39 5.40 -11.12 -9.71
N ALA A 40 5.14 -11.02 -8.40
CA ALA A 40 4.02 -10.26 -7.84
C ALA A 40 4.49 -9.12 -6.93
N LEU A 41 3.69 -8.05 -6.88
CA LEU A 41 3.73 -7.11 -5.75
C LEU A 41 2.64 -7.47 -4.75
N ILE A 42 3.04 -7.62 -3.50
CA ILE A 42 2.17 -7.96 -2.39
C ILE A 42 2.02 -6.75 -1.49
N TYR A 43 0.82 -6.58 -0.94
CA TYR A 43 0.44 -5.49 -0.08
C TYR A 43 -0.14 -5.99 1.23
N ARG A 44 0.22 -5.31 2.31
CA ARG A 44 -0.36 -5.52 3.64
C ARG A 44 -0.49 -4.20 4.37
N LYS A 45 -1.48 -4.11 5.25
CA LYS A 45 -1.70 -2.90 6.06
C LYS A 45 -2.14 -3.23 7.47
N ARG A 46 -1.95 -2.27 8.36
CA ARG A 46 -2.53 -2.24 9.72
C ARG A 46 -2.71 -0.81 10.18
N PHE A 47 -3.43 -0.62 11.27
CA PHE A 47 -3.42 0.65 12.00
C PHE A 47 -2.26 0.67 13.01
N THR A 48 -1.71 1.86 13.25
CA THR A 48 -0.66 2.08 14.25
C THR A 48 -1.24 1.82 15.64
N GLY A 49 -0.58 0.96 16.41
CA GLY A 49 -1.13 0.45 17.68
C GLY A 49 -2.17 -0.66 17.53
N GLY A 50 -2.51 -1.05 16.30
CA GLY A 50 -3.26 -2.27 16.04
C GLY A 50 -2.39 -3.51 16.22
N GLU A 51 -2.97 -4.57 16.78
CA GLU A 51 -2.27 -5.81 17.11
C GLU A 51 -2.12 -6.76 15.92
N THR A 52 -2.92 -6.59 14.86
CA THR A 52 -2.95 -7.52 13.73
C THR A 52 -2.85 -6.80 12.39
N TRP A 53 -2.17 -7.46 11.46
CA TRP A 53 -2.16 -7.07 10.06
C TRP A 53 -3.34 -7.67 9.31
N ASP A 54 -3.88 -6.90 8.37
CA ASP A 54 -4.86 -7.41 7.41
C ASP A 54 -4.26 -8.56 6.57
N PRO A 55 -5.10 -9.40 5.96
CA PRO A 55 -4.64 -10.41 5.00
C PRO A 55 -3.79 -9.79 3.89
N GLN A 56 -2.82 -10.56 3.40
CA GLN A 56 -2.00 -10.16 2.25
C GLN A 56 -2.86 -10.05 0.99
N VAL A 57 -2.57 -9.03 0.17
CA VAL A 57 -3.26 -8.78 -1.09
C VAL A 57 -2.23 -8.74 -2.22
N THR A 58 -2.43 -9.51 -3.28
CA THR A 58 -1.66 -9.34 -4.52
C THR A 58 -2.18 -8.11 -5.27
N LEU A 59 -1.33 -7.11 -5.48
CA LEU A 59 -1.70 -5.89 -6.21
C LEU A 59 -1.58 -6.08 -7.73
N VAL A 60 -0.49 -6.70 -8.18
CA VAL A 60 -0.17 -6.91 -9.59
C VAL A 60 0.67 -8.17 -9.75
N ARG A 61 0.54 -8.84 -10.90
CA ARG A 61 1.40 -9.93 -11.35
C ARG A 61 1.94 -9.59 -12.73
N ASN A 62 3.23 -9.82 -12.95
CA ASN A 62 3.87 -9.72 -14.25
C ASN A 62 4.98 -10.76 -14.36
N ASP A 63 4.76 -11.76 -15.21
CA ASP A 63 5.70 -12.87 -15.40
C ASP A 63 7.00 -12.44 -16.08
N GLY A 64 7.02 -11.29 -16.77
CA GLY A 64 8.25 -10.66 -17.26
C GLY A 64 9.12 -10.11 -16.13
N GLY A 65 8.56 -9.92 -14.93
CA GLY A 65 9.24 -9.42 -13.75
C GLY A 65 8.79 -8.02 -13.35
N LEU A 66 8.78 -7.79 -12.04
CA LEU A 66 8.50 -6.51 -11.39
C LEU A 66 9.74 -6.08 -10.62
N GLY A 67 9.84 -4.80 -10.29
CA GLY A 67 10.92 -4.31 -9.43
C GLY A 67 10.69 -2.91 -8.87
N GLU A 68 11.41 -2.63 -7.79
CA GLU A 68 11.61 -1.28 -7.23
C GLU A 68 10.29 -0.58 -6.86
N PRO A 69 9.44 -1.17 -6.00
CA PRO A 69 8.23 -0.50 -5.56
C PRO A 69 8.58 0.72 -4.70
N ALA A 70 7.91 1.83 -4.96
CA ALA A 70 7.98 3.05 -4.19
C ALA A 70 6.58 3.46 -3.73
N LEU A 71 6.40 3.59 -2.42
CA LEU A 71 5.11 3.88 -1.81
C LEU A 71 5.12 5.25 -1.13
N ALA A 72 4.10 6.05 -1.41
CA ALA A 72 3.88 7.33 -0.75
C ALA A 72 2.44 7.41 -0.24
N GLY A 73 2.28 7.75 1.04
CA GLY A 73 0.99 7.99 1.66
C GLY A 73 0.69 9.48 1.70
N GLU A 74 -0.53 9.87 1.36
CA GLU A 74 -0.97 11.25 1.45
C GLU A 74 -1.66 11.52 2.80
N PRO A 75 -1.62 12.77 3.29
CA PRO A 75 -2.33 13.16 4.50
C PRO A 75 -3.83 12.87 4.46
N THR A 76 -4.45 12.93 3.28
CA THR A 76 -5.89 12.70 3.07
C THR A 76 -6.28 11.22 3.03
N GLY A 77 -5.31 10.31 3.09
CA GLY A 77 -5.53 8.86 3.18
C GLY A 77 -5.31 8.10 1.88
N GLU A 78 -5.02 8.80 0.78
CA GLU A 78 -4.60 8.24 -0.49
C GLU A 78 -3.23 7.55 -0.34
N ILE A 79 -2.99 6.56 -1.20
CA ILE A 79 -1.68 5.94 -1.33
C ILE A 79 -1.33 5.87 -2.82
N ASN A 80 -0.13 6.33 -3.15
CA ASN A 80 0.46 6.24 -4.47
C ASN A 80 1.52 5.14 -4.44
N LEU A 81 1.41 4.16 -5.35
CA LEU A 81 2.40 3.12 -5.56
C LEU A 81 2.97 3.27 -6.97
N ALA A 82 4.27 3.49 -7.05
CA ALA A 82 5.03 3.40 -8.30
C ALA A 82 5.84 2.11 -8.32
N TRP A 83 6.00 1.50 -9.50
CA TRP A 83 6.84 0.32 -9.67
C TRP A 83 7.32 0.20 -11.11
N THR A 84 8.39 -0.55 -11.32
CA THR A 84 8.85 -0.90 -12.66
C THR A 84 8.39 -2.30 -13.04
N GLY A 85 8.10 -2.51 -14.32
CA GLY A 85 7.73 -3.82 -14.84
C GLY A 85 8.15 -3.99 -16.29
N TRP A 86 8.51 -5.20 -16.67
CA TRP A 86 8.84 -5.51 -18.05
C TRP A 86 7.57 -5.58 -18.90
N THR A 87 7.51 -4.81 -19.98
CA THR A 87 6.42 -4.88 -20.98
C THR A 87 6.83 -5.67 -22.22
N SER A 88 8.13 -5.88 -22.39
CA SER A 88 8.72 -6.82 -23.34
C SER A 88 10.01 -7.41 -22.79
N VAL A 89 10.68 -8.26 -23.58
CA VAL A 89 11.97 -8.86 -23.23
C VAL A 89 13.12 -7.85 -23.04
N SER A 90 12.98 -6.61 -23.53
CA SER A 90 14.04 -5.60 -23.45
C SER A 90 13.54 -4.23 -22.98
N GLU A 91 12.26 -4.09 -22.68
CA GLU A 91 11.65 -2.82 -22.29
C GLU A 91 11.02 -2.91 -20.91
N ARG A 92 11.40 -1.96 -20.07
CA ARG A 92 10.90 -1.80 -18.71
C ARG A 92 10.23 -0.44 -18.61
N ASP A 93 8.98 -0.46 -18.20
CA ASP A 93 8.16 0.73 -18.03
C ASP A 93 7.96 1.05 -16.55
N LEU A 94 7.66 2.33 -16.29
CA LEU A 94 7.27 2.84 -14.98
C LEU A 94 5.75 2.94 -14.90
N PHE A 95 5.19 2.34 -13.86
CA PHE A 95 3.76 2.34 -13.57
C PHE A 95 3.47 3.14 -12.31
N LEU A 96 2.28 3.74 -12.26
CA LEU A 96 1.73 4.42 -11.09
C LEU A 96 0.31 3.92 -10.86
N SER A 97 0.00 3.54 -9.62
CA SER A 97 -1.36 3.24 -9.18
C SER A 97 -1.70 4.05 -7.94
N GLN A 98 -2.93 4.52 -7.90
CA GLN A 98 -3.47 5.30 -6.80
C GLN A 98 -4.58 4.51 -6.13
N ARG A 99 -4.53 4.45 -4.80
CA ARG A 99 -5.61 3.93 -3.99
C ARG A 99 -6.28 5.11 -3.27
N GLU A 100 -7.57 5.27 -3.50
CA GLU A 100 -8.39 6.28 -2.82
C GLU A 100 -8.52 6.02 -1.31
N PRO A 101 -8.85 7.05 -0.51
CA PRO A 101 -9.14 6.90 0.91
C PRO A 101 -10.40 6.06 1.09
N LEU A 102 -10.43 5.24 2.16
CA LEU A 102 -11.60 4.40 2.47
C LEU A 102 -12.82 5.20 2.91
N LEU A 103 -12.64 6.47 3.30
CA LEU A 103 -13.71 7.37 3.75
C LEU A 103 -13.73 8.61 2.87
N ARG A 104 -14.64 8.66 1.89
CA ARG A 104 -15.14 9.93 1.36
C ARG A 104 -16.30 10.35 2.25
N PRO A 105 -16.22 11.43 3.05
CA PRO A 105 -17.44 12.00 3.63
C PRO A 105 -18.31 12.43 2.45
N LYS A 106 -19.41 11.72 2.19
CA LYS A 106 -20.48 12.25 1.35
C LYS A 106 -21.03 13.45 2.10
N VAL A 107 -20.58 14.65 1.77
CA VAL A 107 -21.26 15.88 2.18
C VAL A 107 -22.63 15.85 1.50
N PHE A 108 -23.63 15.34 2.21
CA PHE A 108 -25.02 15.56 1.86
C PHE A 108 -25.35 16.97 2.37
N MET A 109 -25.47 17.95 1.48
CA MET A 109 -26.14 19.19 1.81
C MET A 109 -27.64 19.00 1.56
N PRO A 110 -28.49 18.80 2.59
CA PRO A 110 -29.92 18.98 2.40
C PRO A 110 -30.15 20.47 2.13
N GLY A 111 -30.56 20.80 0.91
CA GLY A 111 -31.07 22.14 0.61
C GLY A 111 -32.34 22.37 1.43
N ILE A 112 -32.27 23.23 2.44
CA ILE A 112 -33.47 23.76 3.10
C ILE A 112 -34.12 24.73 2.11
N VAL A 113 -35.15 24.29 1.40
CA VAL A 113 -36.08 25.21 0.75
C VAL A 113 -37.04 25.71 1.82
N THR A 114 -36.79 26.90 2.36
CA THR A 114 -37.79 27.64 3.13
C THR A 114 -38.72 28.33 2.14
N GLY A 115 -39.89 27.73 1.89
CA GLY A 115 -40.98 28.39 1.19
C GLY A 115 -41.64 29.44 2.09
N ARG A 116 -41.89 30.63 1.54
CA ARG A 116 -42.77 31.65 2.10
C ARG A 116 -44.20 31.40 1.68
#